data_AF-A0A3T0N0T6-F1
#
_entry.id   AF-A0A3T0N0T6-F1
#
_cell.length_a   1.000
_cell.length_b   1.000
_cell.length_c   1.000
_cell.angle_alpha   90.00
_cell.angle_beta   90.00
_cell.angle_gamma   90.00
#
_symmetry.space_group_name_H-M   'P 1'
#
loop_
_entity.id
_entity.type
_entity.pdbx_description
1 polymer ?
#
loop_
_entity_poly.entity_id
_entity_poly.type
_entity_poly.pdbx_seq_one_letter_code
_entity_poly.pdbx_strand_id
1 'polypeptide(L)'
;MEHKSVQTYYGEVLQSSDDLQTNACCTPDAMPAHMKAVLSQIHDEVLTRYYGCGLIAPLSLEGMRILDLGCGAGRDVYALSAMVGESGYVVGVDMTPAQLDVARTHQEYHADKFGYAQSNVAFHHGYIEQLGDLDIEPGSFDIIVSNCVINLATDKAAVLRGAHHLLKEGGEMYFSDVYADRRVPQVMAQDEVLYGECLSGALYWNDFLTLARGAGFADPRQVEARPLTIENPKLEQRVAPLKFLSATYRLFKLAGLEPACEDFGQAVIYKGSIPHAPHVFALDDHHVIETGKVFPVCGNTWMMLKETRFAAHFEFIGNFNTHYGIFAGCGGESPFEIDGESAATSCC
;
A
#
# COMPACT_ATOMS: atom_id res chain seq x y z
N MET A 1 -14.85 -7.95 16.71
CA MET A 1 -13.76 -8.28 17.65
C MET A 1 -13.31 -7.02 18.34
N GLU A 2 -12.82 -7.12 19.57
CA GLU A 2 -12.35 -5.96 20.35
C GLU A 2 -10.86 -5.70 20.10
N HIS A 3 -10.44 -4.43 20.03
CA HIS A 3 -9.04 -4.01 19.85
C HIS A 3 -8.06 -4.70 20.79
N LYS A 4 -8.52 -5.03 22.00
CA LYS A 4 -7.72 -5.71 23.02
C LYS A 4 -7.19 -7.07 22.55
N SER A 5 -7.96 -7.84 21.77
CA SER A 5 -7.52 -9.14 21.27
C SER A 5 -6.35 -8.99 20.29
N VAL A 6 -6.42 -8.01 19.39
CA VAL A 6 -5.33 -7.69 18.44
C VAL A 6 -4.09 -7.14 19.17
N GLN A 7 -4.29 -6.23 20.13
CA GLN A 7 -3.20 -5.68 20.94
C GLN A 7 -2.47 -6.78 21.73
N THR A 8 -3.20 -7.70 22.35
CA THR A 8 -2.59 -8.83 23.06
C THR A 8 -1.86 -9.76 22.08
N TYR A 9 -2.44 -10.05 20.91
CA TYR A 9 -1.78 -10.93 19.93
C TYR A 9 -0.45 -10.35 19.43
N TYR A 10 -0.42 -9.10 18.98
CA TYR A 10 0.79 -8.46 18.45
C TYR A 10 1.73 -7.86 19.53
N GLY A 11 1.23 -7.65 20.75
CA GLY A 11 1.99 -7.10 21.86
C GLY A 11 2.57 -8.15 22.83
N GLU A 12 1.92 -9.31 22.96
CA GLU A 12 2.27 -10.33 23.96
C GLU A 12 2.44 -11.74 23.40
N VAL A 13 1.70 -12.12 22.34
CA VAL A 13 1.69 -13.50 21.81
C VAL A 13 2.77 -13.72 20.75
N LEU A 14 2.86 -12.83 19.76
CA LEU A 14 3.93 -12.88 18.76
C LEU A 14 5.25 -12.41 19.36
N GLN A 15 6.30 -13.22 19.22
CA GLN A 15 7.66 -12.85 19.64
C GLN A 15 8.60 -12.69 18.45
N SER A 16 8.30 -13.31 17.31
CA SER A 16 9.05 -13.17 16.06
C SER A 16 8.16 -13.38 14.81
N SER A 17 8.66 -12.99 13.64
CA SER A 17 8.00 -13.26 12.35
C SER A 17 7.87 -14.76 12.04
N ASP A 18 8.70 -15.61 12.65
CA ASP A 18 8.68 -17.07 12.47
C ASP A 18 7.46 -17.73 13.13
N ASP A 19 6.74 -17.00 13.99
CA ASP A 19 5.54 -17.48 14.67
C ASP A 19 4.28 -17.44 13.78
N LEU A 20 4.36 -16.81 12.60
CA LEU A 20 3.25 -16.68 11.64
C LEU A 20 2.97 -18.00 10.89
N GLN A 21 1.70 -18.36 10.71
CA GLN A 21 1.29 -19.63 10.11
C GLN A 21 0.93 -19.55 8.63
N THR A 22 1.19 -18.40 8.01
CA THR A 22 0.92 -18.11 6.60
C THR A 22 2.15 -17.51 5.94
N ASN A 23 2.32 -17.73 4.62
CA ASN A 23 3.30 -16.97 3.84
C ASN A 23 2.77 -15.61 3.37
N ALA A 24 1.79 -15.08 4.10
CA ALA A 24 1.39 -13.68 3.99
C ALA A 24 2.63 -12.79 4.07
N CYS A 25 3.57 -13.14 4.95
CA CYS A 25 4.88 -12.51 5.05
C CYS A 25 5.87 -13.06 4.01
N CYS A 26 6.31 -12.19 3.11
CA CYS A 26 7.21 -12.52 1.99
C CYS A 26 8.55 -13.13 2.45
N THR A 27 9.13 -13.95 1.57
CA THR A 27 10.51 -14.44 1.71
C THR A 27 11.52 -13.29 1.47
N PRO A 28 12.55 -13.11 2.33
CA PRO A 28 13.55 -12.03 2.24
C PRO A 28 14.34 -11.96 0.91
N ASP A 29 14.38 -13.05 0.15
CA ASP A 29 15.26 -13.19 -1.01
C ASP A 29 14.85 -12.31 -2.20
N ALA A 30 13.57 -11.97 -2.34
CA ALA A 30 13.05 -11.18 -3.45
C ALA A 30 13.25 -9.65 -3.33
N MET A 31 13.73 -9.15 -2.19
CA MET A 31 13.78 -7.70 -1.95
C MET A 31 14.91 -7.01 -2.75
N PRO A 32 14.63 -5.86 -3.40
CA PRO A 32 15.64 -5.09 -4.13
C PRO A 32 16.85 -4.69 -3.27
N ALA A 33 18.04 -4.68 -3.87
CA ALA A 33 19.29 -4.38 -3.16
C ALA A 33 19.30 -3.02 -2.45
N HIS A 34 18.68 -1.99 -3.05
CA HIS A 34 18.59 -0.66 -2.43
C HIS A 34 17.72 -0.67 -1.16
N MET A 35 16.63 -1.44 -1.14
CA MET A 35 15.80 -1.61 0.06
C MET A 35 16.54 -2.42 1.14
N LYS A 36 17.27 -3.47 0.76
CA LYS A 36 18.14 -4.22 1.69
C LYS A 36 19.19 -3.31 2.34
N ALA A 37 19.80 -2.41 1.56
CA ALA A 37 20.77 -1.43 2.07
C ALA A 37 20.15 -0.46 3.07
N VAL A 38 18.92 0.01 2.83
CA VAL A 38 18.16 0.83 3.79
C VAL A 38 17.88 0.04 5.08
N LEU A 39 17.31 -1.16 4.96
CA LEU A 39 16.96 -1.99 6.12
C LEU A 39 18.18 -2.37 6.97
N SER A 40 19.35 -2.55 6.35
CA SER A 40 20.60 -2.86 7.08
C SER A 40 21.10 -1.73 8.00
N GLN A 41 20.50 -0.54 7.90
CA GLN A 41 20.82 0.60 8.75
C GLN A 41 19.85 0.76 9.92
N ILE A 42 18.77 -0.02 9.95
CA ILE A 42 17.75 0.06 10.99
C ILE A 42 18.24 -0.65 12.25
N HIS A 43 17.95 -0.09 13.42
CA HIS A 43 18.35 -0.66 14.70
C HIS A 43 17.80 -2.08 14.89
N ASP A 44 18.62 -3.00 15.39
CA ASP A 44 18.27 -4.42 15.52
C ASP A 44 17.00 -4.68 16.33
N GLU A 45 16.79 -3.95 17.43
CA GLU A 45 15.57 -4.05 18.25
C GLU A 45 14.30 -3.64 17.47
N VAL A 46 14.41 -2.65 16.58
CA VAL A 46 13.29 -2.25 15.72
C VAL A 46 13.02 -3.32 14.65
N LEU A 47 14.07 -3.87 14.05
CA LEU A 47 13.96 -4.92 13.03
C LEU A 47 13.34 -6.20 13.58
N THR A 48 13.74 -6.61 14.78
CA THR A 48 13.31 -7.87 15.40
C THR A 48 11.86 -7.85 15.89
N ARG A 49 11.27 -6.68 16.12
CA ARG A 49 9.85 -6.53 16.53
C ARG A 49 8.90 -6.26 15.36
N TYR A 50 9.27 -6.68 14.16
CA TYR A 50 8.47 -6.48 12.96
C TYR A 50 7.67 -7.72 12.57
N TYR A 51 6.39 -7.52 12.25
CA TYR A 51 5.43 -8.58 11.89
C TYR A 51 4.78 -8.38 10.51
N GLY A 52 5.36 -7.54 9.66
CA GLY A 52 4.81 -7.23 8.33
C GLY A 52 5.50 -7.95 7.16
N CYS A 53 5.02 -7.68 5.95
CA CYS A 53 5.39 -8.40 4.74
C CYS A 53 6.30 -7.55 3.84
N GLY A 54 7.62 -7.66 3.98
CA GLY A 54 8.55 -6.86 3.17
C GLY A 54 8.54 -5.36 3.52
N LEU A 55 8.99 -4.48 2.63
CA LEU A 55 8.93 -3.03 2.80
C LEU A 55 7.99 -2.46 1.73
N ILE A 56 6.93 -1.78 2.16
CA ILE A 56 6.00 -1.11 1.26
C ILE A 56 6.50 0.31 1.01
N ALA A 57 7.13 0.53 -0.14
CA ALA A 57 7.67 1.82 -0.52
C ALA A 57 7.40 2.10 -2.01
N PRO A 58 6.52 3.06 -2.35
CA PRO A 58 6.35 3.46 -3.74
C PRO A 58 7.56 4.23 -4.25
N LEU A 59 7.63 4.43 -5.56
CA LEU A 59 8.69 5.22 -6.17
C LEU A 59 8.54 6.73 -5.90
N SER A 60 9.65 7.45 -6.09
CA SER A 60 9.73 8.92 -6.00
C SER A 60 9.34 9.47 -4.63
N LEU A 61 10.13 9.16 -3.60
CA LEU A 61 9.85 9.51 -2.19
C LEU A 61 10.61 10.74 -1.67
N GLU A 62 11.63 11.22 -2.39
CA GLU A 62 12.50 12.29 -1.90
C GLU A 62 11.70 13.54 -1.49
N GLY A 63 11.93 14.03 -0.26
CA GLY A 63 11.26 15.19 0.31
C GLY A 63 9.78 14.99 0.67
N MET A 64 9.21 13.79 0.49
CA MET A 64 7.79 13.54 0.74
C MET A 64 7.48 13.47 2.23
N ARG A 65 6.25 13.86 2.58
CA ARG A 65 5.66 13.62 3.90
C ARG A 65 4.80 12.37 3.85
N ILE A 66 5.17 11.36 4.64
CA ILE A 66 4.57 10.01 4.62
C ILE A 66 3.88 9.70 5.96
N LEU A 67 2.71 9.09 5.90
CA LEU A 67 2.03 8.48 7.06
C LEU A 67 2.08 6.95 6.93
N ASP A 68 2.54 6.26 7.96
CA ASP A 68 2.50 4.81 8.08
C ASP A 68 1.42 4.39 9.08
N LEU A 69 0.43 3.63 8.60
CA LEU A 69 -0.67 3.14 9.41
C LEU A 69 -0.33 1.75 9.96
N GLY A 70 -0.38 1.60 11.29
CA GLY A 70 0.01 0.38 11.98
C GLY A 70 1.53 0.18 12.00
N CYS A 71 2.27 1.22 12.38
CA CYS A 71 3.72 1.27 12.21
C CYS A 71 4.52 0.34 13.15
N GLY A 72 3.90 -0.23 14.18
CA GLY A 72 4.56 -1.08 15.17
C GLY A 72 5.78 -0.41 15.80
N ALA A 73 6.91 -1.14 15.87
CA ALA A 73 8.19 -0.62 16.36
C ALA A 73 8.86 0.41 15.43
N GLY A 74 8.25 0.72 14.27
CA GLY A 74 8.71 1.78 13.37
C GLY A 74 9.70 1.33 12.29
N ARG A 75 9.84 0.03 11.99
CA ARG A 75 10.75 -0.45 10.92
C ARG A 75 10.51 0.28 9.60
N ASP A 76 9.25 0.30 9.14
CA ASP A 76 8.90 0.89 7.86
C ASP A 76 9.00 2.42 7.93
N VAL A 77 8.61 3.04 9.05
CA VAL A 77 8.84 4.48 9.33
C VAL A 77 10.30 4.88 9.18
N TYR A 78 11.23 4.15 9.79
CA TYR A 78 12.65 4.47 9.71
C TYR A 78 13.27 4.14 8.36
N ALA A 79 12.82 3.07 7.70
CA ALA A 79 13.24 2.79 6.33
C ALA A 79 12.80 3.90 5.37
N LEU A 80 11.55 4.35 5.49
CA LEU A 80 11.01 5.44 4.69
C LEU A 80 11.69 6.78 5.03
N SER A 81 12.05 7.01 6.29
CA SER A 81 12.83 8.19 6.73
C SER A 81 14.18 8.30 5.99
N ALA A 82 14.86 7.18 5.78
CA ALA A 82 16.08 7.15 4.96
C ALA A 82 15.80 7.43 3.47
N MET A 83 14.67 6.95 2.95
CA MET A 83 14.30 7.09 1.52
C MET A 83 13.78 8.49 1.17
N VAL A 84 13.07 9.16 2.07
CA VAL A 84 12.59 10.53 1.87
C VAL A 84 13.69 11.58 2.07
N GLY A 85 14.78 11.21 2.76
CA GLY A 85 15.88 12.13 3.07
C GLY A 85 15.55 13.12 4.20
N GLU A 86 16.55 13.90 4.61
CA GLU A 86 16.45 14.85 5.73
C GLU A 86 15.34 15.90 5.55
N SER A 87 15.03 16.25 4.29
CA SER A 87 13.96 17.22 3.95
C SER A 87 12.54 16.63 3.97
N GLY A 88 12.41 15.31 3.96
CA GLY A 88 11.13 14.62 4.08
C GLY A 88 10.73 14.40 5.53
N TYR A 89 9.56 13.83 5.76
CA TYR A 89 9.06 13.60 7.12
C TYR A 89 8.15 12.38 7.19
N VAL A 90 8.32 11.51 8.18
CA VAL A 90 7.54 10.26 8.29
C VAL A 90 6.83 10.18 9.63
N VAL A 91 5.53 9.95 9.60
CA VAL A 91 4.69 9.81 10.79
C VAL A 91 4.19 8.38 10.87
N GLY A 92 4.37 7.72 12.02
CA GLY A 92 3.78 6.42 12.30
C GLY A 92 2.58 6.53 13.25
N VAL A 93 1.53 5.75 13.01
CA VAL A 93 0.39 5.59 13.93
C VAL A 93 0.29 4.13 14.34
N ASP A 94 0.25 3.84 15.65
CA ASP A 94 -0.02 2.50 16.15
C ASP A 94 -0.88 2.53 17.41
N MET A 95 -1.65 1.47 17.65
CA MET A 95 -2.50 1.34 18.82
C MET A 95 -1.77 0.75 20.04
N THR A 96 -0.56 0.23 19.86
CA THR A 96 0.17 -0.59 20.86
C THR A 96 1.28 0.23 21.54
N PRO A 97 1.11 0.64 22.82
CA PRO A 97 2.11 1.48 23.49
C PRO A 97 3.50 0.86 23.56
N ALA A 98 3.59 -0.45 23.84
CA ALA A 98 4.86 -1.17 23.94
C ALA A 98 5.68 -1.18 22.63
N GLN A 99 5.00 -1.10 21.48
CA GLN A 99 5.65 -0.99 20.17
C GLN A 99 6.14 0.44 19.93
N LEU A 100 5.29 1.43 20.23
CA LEU A 100 5.64 2.84 20.11
C LEU A 100 6.77 3.27 21.04
N ASP A 101 6.89 2.67 22.22
CA ASP A 101 7.99 2.96 23.14
C ASP A 101 9.35 2.53 22.55
N VAL A 102 9.41 1.38 21.90
CA VAL A 102 10.60 0.94 21.14
C VAL A 102 10.85 1.89 19.98
N ALA A 103 9.81 2.22 19.21
CA ALA A 103 9.93 3.14 18.09
C ALA A 103 10.53 4.47 18.54
N ARG A 104 9.98 5.11 19.57
CA ARG A 104 10.43 6.41 20.09
C ARG A 104 11.84 6.38 20.66
N THR A 105 12.22 5.30 21.34
CA THR A 105 13.55 5.15 21.96
C THR A 105 14.67 5.22 20.93
N HIS A 106 14.42 4.77 19.69
CA HIS A 106 15.44 4.70 18.64
C HIS A 106 15.43 5.88 17.66
N GLN A 107 14.71 6.97 17.96
CA GLN A 107 14.62 8.13 17.04
C GLN A 107 15.97 8.80 16.79
N GLU A 108 16.70 9.10 17.87
CA GLU A 108 18.02 9.74 17.79
C GLU A 108 19.04 8.83 17.11
N TYR A 109 19.01 7.52 17.40
CA TYR A 109 19.86 6.54 16.72
C TYR A 109 19.75 6.62 15.20
N HIS A 110 18.52 6.64 14.67
CA HIS A 110 18.31 6.66 13.22
C HIS A 110 18.66 8.02 12.61
N ALA A 111 18.39 9.13 13.31
CA ALA A 111 18.83 10.45 12.87
C ALA A 111 20.36 10.51 12.71
N ASP A 112 21.09 10.04 13.73
CA ASP A 112 22.56 9.97 13.70
C ASP A 112 23.06 9.01 12.62
N LYS A 113 22.42 7.84 12.49
CA LYS A 113 22.78 6.82 11.50
C LYS A 113 22.65 7.32 10.06
N PHE A 114 21.62 8.11 9.79
CA PHE A 114 21.37 8.71 8.47
C PHE A 114 22.11 10.04 8.26
N GLY A 115 22.75 10.58 9.31
CA GLY A 115 23.49 11.84 9.26
C GLY A 115 22.60 13.09 9.24
N TYR A 116 21.39 12.99 9.80
CA TYR A 116 20.44 14.10 9.87
C TYR A 116 20.71 14.96 11.11
N ALA A 117 20.50 16.26 10.99
CA ALA A 117 20.65 17.19 12.11
C ALA A 117 19.61 16.94 13.22
N GLN A 118 18.43 16.43 12.85
CA GLN A 118 17.35 16.06 13.76
C GLN A 118 16.55 14.88 13.18
N SER A 119 15.89 14.12 14.05
CA SER A 119 14.94 13.10 13.62
C SER A 119 13.81 13.72 12.80
N ASN A 120 13.62 13.22 11.58
CA ASN A 120 12.50 13.58 10.70
C ASN A 120 11.29 12.63 10.84
N VAL A 121 11.20 11.90 11.97
CA VAL A 121 10.08 11.00 12.26
C VAL A 121 9.29 11.42 13.48
N ALA A 122 8.00 11.06 13.52
CA ALA A 122 7.13 11.16 14.69
C ALA A 122 6.20 9.95 14.83
N PHE A 123 5.74 9.70 16.06
CA PHE A 123 4.94 8.52 16.40
C PHE A 123 3.73 8.87 17.25
N HIS A 124 2.53 8.64 16.71
CA HIS A 124 1.25 8.88 17.37
C HIS A 124 0.64 7.59 17.89
N HIS A 125 0.09 7.64 19.11
CA HIS A 125 -0.72 6.57 19.65
C HIS A 125 -2.17 6.78 19.24
N GLY A 126 -2.79 5.77 18.62
CA GLY A 126 -4.19 5.83 18.24
C GLY A 126 -4.64 4.67 17.36
N TYR A 127 -5.93 4.70 16.98
CA TYR A 127 -6.53 3.70 16.11
C TYR A 127 -6.57 4.22 14.67
N ILE A 128 -6.24 3.34 13.71
CA ILE A 128 -6.23 3.70 12.29
C ILE A 128 -7.64 3.96 11.72
N GLU A 129 -8.70 3.50 12.40
CA GLU A 129 -10.09 3.87 12.10
C GLU A 129 -10.54 5.20 12.72
N GLN A 130 -9.72 5.83 13.58
CA GLN A 130 -10.02 7.08 14.29
C GLN A 130 -8.99 8.17 13.98
N LEU A 131 -8.50 8.22 12.74
CA LEU A 131 -7.47 9.19 12.33
C LEU A 131 -7.89 10.67 12.54
N GLY A 132 -9.20 10.96 12.56
CA GLY A 132 -9.70 12.31 12.85
C GLY A 132 -9.56 12.76 14.32
N ASP A 133 -9.29 11.82 15.24
CA ASP A 133 -9.06 12.13 16.65
C ASP A 133 -7.58 12.46 16.94
N LEU A 134 -6.70 12.23 15.96
CA LEU A 134 -5.29 12.57 16.05
C LEU A 134 -5.08 14.05 15.73
N ASP A 135 -4.11 14.67 16.41
CA ASP A 135 -3.67 16.04 16.12
C ASP A 135 -2.80 16.09 14.85
N ILE A 136 -3.45 15.83 13.72
CA ILE A 136 -2.85 15.76 12.39
C ILE A 136 -3.68 16.64 11.45
N GLU A 137 -3.00 17.57 10.78
CA GLU A 137 -3.64 18.48 9.84
C GLU A 137 -4.22 17.73 8.63
N PRO A 138 -5.47 18.00 8.23
CA PRO A 138 -6.05 17.47 7.00
C PRO A 138 -5.24 17.86 5.77
N GLY A 139 -5.15 16.97 4.78
CA GLY A 139 -4.42 17.26 3.55
C GLY A 139 -2.93 17.56 3.76
N SER A 140 -2.28 16.95 4.74
CA SER A 140 -0.88 17.20 5.09
C SER A 140 0.09 16.15 4.55
N PHE A 141 -0.37 14.98 4.10
CA PHE A 141 0.50 13.90 3.60
C PHE A 141 0.52 13.80 2.09
N ASP A 142 1.71 13.57 1.54
CA ASP A 142 1.90 13.24 0.12
C ASP A 142 1.58 11.76 -0.12
N ILE A 143 1.96 10.90 0.82
CA ILE A 143 1.82 9.45 0.70
C ILE A 143 1.33 8.86 2.03
N ILE A 144 0.40 7.92 1.97
CA ILE A 144 0.02 7.08 3.10
C ILE A 144 0.37 5.64 2.75
N VAL A 145 1.09 4.94 3.62
CA VAL A 145 1.42 3.53 3.48
C VAL A 145 0.79 2.69 4.59
N SER A 146 0.66 1.40 4.32
CA SER A 146 0.17 0.41 5.26
C SER A 146 0.61 -0.98 4.78
N ASN A 147 0.92 -1.87 5.70
CA ASN A 147 1.28 -3.24 5.38
C ASN A 147 0.50 -4.24 6.25
N CYS A 148 -0.48 -4.92 5.66
CA CYS A 148 -1.28 -6.00 6.27
C CYS A 148 -2.06 -5.63 7.55
N VAL A 149 -2.35 -4.35 7.81
CA VAL A 149 -3.09 -3.93 9.03
C VAL A 149 -4.53 -3.52 8.79
N ILE A 150 -4.95 -3.19 7.56
CA ILE A 150 -6.32 -2.70 7.31
C ILE A 150 -7.33 -3.81 7.55
N ASN A 151 -6.96 -5.07 7.24
CA ASN A 151 -7.76 -6.23 7.57
C ASN A 151 -8.06 -6.42 9.06
N LEU A 152 -7.20 -5.89 9.93
CA LEU A 152 -7.36 -5.93 11.39
C LEU A 152 -8.22 -4.77 11.93
N ALA A 153 -8.51 -3.75 11.12
CA ALA A 153 -9.34 -2.62 11.50
C ALA A 153 -10.82 -3.04 11.66
N THR A 154 -11.45 -2.50 12.70
CA THR A 154 -12.86 -2.77 13.01
C THR A 154 -13.82 -2.04 12.07
N ASP A 155 -13.45 -0.84 11.63
CA ASP A 155 -14.14 -0.06 10.58
C ASP A 155 -13.17 0.29 9.45
N LYS A 156 -13.06 -0.60 8.47
CA LYS A 156 -12.22 -0.44 7.28
C LYS A 156 -12.61 0.79 6.44
N ALA A 157 -13.90 1.12 6.41
CA ALA A 157 -14.38 2.27 5.66
C ALA A 157 -13.95 3.58 6.33
N ALA A 158 -13.89 3.62 7.66
CA ALA A 158 -13.34 4.76 8.40
C ALA A 158 -11.84 4.94 8.14
N VAL A 159 -11.06 3.85 8.08
CA VAL A 159 -9.63 3.92 7.71
C VAL A 159 -9.46 4.60 6.35
N LEU A 160 -10.18 4.13 5.33
CA LEU A 160 -10.09 4.68 3.96
C LEU A 160 -10.54 6.15 3.89
N ARG A 161 -11.62 6.52 4.59
CA ARG A 161 -12.07 7.93 4.67
C ARG A 161 -11.05 8.82 5.38
N GLY A 162 -10.47 8.34 6.47
CA GLY A 162 -9.42 9.05 7.21
C GLY A 162 -8.17 9.25 6.36
N ALA A 163 -7.72 8.21 5.66
CA ALA A 163 -6.60 8.30 4.73
C ALA A 163 -6.87 9.33 3.61
N HIS A 164 -8.04 9.26 2.96
CA HIS A 164 -8.44 10.24 1.95
C HIS A 164 -8.49 11.68 2.50
N HIS A 165 -8.93 11.86 3.75
CA HIS A 165 -8.98 13.17 4.39
C HIS A 165 -7.58 13.76 4.65
N LEU A 166 -6.63 12.92 5.07
CA LEU A 166 -5.27 13.31 5.42
C LEU A 166 -4.34 13.50 4.20
N LEU A 167 -4.66 12.88 3.05
CA LEU A 167 -3.91 13.08 1.80
C LEU A 167 -4.10 14.48 1.23
N LYS A 168 -3.01 15.08 0.73
CA LYS A 168 -3.03 16.24 -0.17
C LYS A 168 -3.78 15.90 -1.46
N GLU A 169 -4.26 16.91 -2.17
CA GLU A 169 -4.66 16.73 -3.57
C GLU A 169 -3.44 16.29 -4.39
N GLY A 170 -3.58 15.24 -5.20
CA GLY A 170 -2.48 14.58 -5.89
C GLY A 170 -1.68 13.58 -5.03
N GLY A 171 -2.06 13.42 -3.75
CA GLY A 171 -1.48 12.44 -2.84
C GLY A 171 -1.94 11.00 -3.12
N GLU A 172 -1.25 10.04 -2.53
CA GLU A 172 -1.44 8.62 -2.81
C GLU A 172 -1.48 7.76 -1.54
N MET A 173 -2.46 6.87 -1.41
CA MET A 173 -2.38 5.75 -0.47
C MET A 173 -1.83 4.52 -1.20
N TYR A 174 -0.68 4.00 -0.78
CA TYR A 174 0.01 2.85 -1.38
C TYR A 174 0.21 1.77 -0.32
N PHE A 175 -0.48 0.64 -0.42
CA PHE A 175 -0.53 -0.33 0.66
C PHE A 175 -0.68 -1.75 0.14
N SER A 176 -0.23 -2.72 0.93
CA SER A 176 -0.45 -4.14 0.67
C SER A 176 -1.36 -4.73 1.74
N ASP A 177 -2.29 -5.59 1.33
CA ASP A 177 -3.11 -6.38 2.24
C ASP A 177 -3.54 -7.72 1.61
N VAL A 178 -4.21 -8.55 2.41
CA VAL A 178 -4.77 -9.83 2.00
C VAL A 178 -6.22 -9.66 1.51
N TYR A 179 -6.54 -10.27 0.37
CA TYR A 179 -7.88 -10.24 -0.20
C TYR A 179 -8.37 -11.65 -0.48
N ALA A 180 -9.68 -11.85 -0.33
CA ALA A 180 -10.35 -13.11 -0.61
C ALA A 180 -11.05 -13.08 -1.98
N ASP A 181 -11.13 -14.24 -2.63
CA ASP A 181 -11.83 -14.43 -3.91
C ASP A 181 -13.36 -14.27 -3.77
N ARG A 182 -13.87 -14.42 -2.54
CA ARG A 182 -15.28 -14.28 -2.16
C ARG A 182 -15.41 -13.80 -0.72
N ARG A 183 -16.62 -13.40 -0.33
CA ARG A 183 -16.91 -12.93 1.03
C ARG A 183 -16.64 -14.03 2.06
N VAL A 184 -15.81 -13.71 3.06
CA VAL A 184 -15.53 -14.60 4.19
C VAL A 184 -16.79 -14.76 5.04
N PRO A 185 -17.22 -15.99 5.38
CA PRO A 185 -18.38 -16.21 6.25
C PRO A 185 -18.18 -15.60 7.65
N GLN A 186 -19.23 -14.97 8.20
CA GLN A 186 -19.16 -14.32 9.52
C GLN A 186 -18.71 -15.24 10.65
N VAL A 187 -19.02 -16.54 10.58
CA VAL A 187 -18.58 -17.51 11.59
C VAL A 187 -17.07 -17.68 11.63
N MET A 188 -16.38 -17.52 10.49
CA MET A 188 -14.91 -17.52 10.44
C MET A 188 -14.33 -16.19 10.90
N ALA A 189 -15.04 -15.08 10.65
CA ALA A 189 -14.67 -13.73 11.11
C ALA A 189 -14.76 -13.56 12.64
N GLN A 190 -15.24 -14.56 13.39
CA GLN A 190 -15.24 -14.58 14.86
C GLN A 190 -14.11 -15.45 15.44
N ASP A 191 -13.32 -16.11 14.59
CA ASP A 191 -12.20 -16.92 15.03
C ASP A 191 -10.95 -16.05 15.25
N GLU A 192 -10.48 -15.98 16.49
CA GLU A 192 -9.35 -15.12 16.88
C GLU A 192 -8.04 -15.51 16.19
N VAL A 193 -7.81 -16.80 15.95
CA VAL A 193 -6.59 -17.28 15.29
C VAL A 193 -6.60 -16.88 13.82
N LEU A 194 -7.70 -17.16 13.11
CA LEU A 194 -7.82 -16.75 11.70
C LEU A 194 -7.81 -15.23 11.51
N TYR A 195 -8.25 -14.49 12.53
CA TYR A 195 -8.23 -13.03 12.52
C TYR A 195 -6.83 -12.47 12.74
N GLY A 196 -6.09 -13.03 13.69
CA GLY A 196 -4.68 -12.66 13.95
C GLY A 196 -3.78 -12.88 12.73
N GLU A 197 -4.04 -13.94 11.96
CA GLU A 197 -3.36 -14.26 10.69
C GLU A 197 -3.87 -13.45 9.48
N CYS A 198 -4.68 -12.40 9.70
CA CYS A 198 -5.28 -11.55 8.65
C CYS A 198 -6.15 -12.28 7.60
N LEU A 199 -6.54 -13.54 7.84
CA LEU A 199 -7.34 -14.33 6.89
C LEU A 199 -8.83 -14.06 7.04
N SER A 200 -9.37 -14.12 8.27
CA SER A 200 -10.81 -14.00 8.45
C SER A 200 -11.32 -12.56 8.36
N GLY A 201 -10.43 -11.59 8.53
CA GLY A 201 -10.68 -10.17 8.31
C GLY A 201 -10.54 -9.72 6.85
N ALA A 202 -10.04 -10.58 5.96
CA ALA A 202 -9.79 -10.28 4.56
C ALA A 202 -11.08 -9.90 3.83
N LEU A 203 -11.04 -8.77 3.11
CA LEU A 203 -12.14 -8.34 2.27
C LEU A 203 -12.22 -9.17 0.99
N TYR A 204 -13.44 -9.42 0.53
CA TYR A 204 -13.65 -9.74 -0.87
C TYR A 204 -13.13 -8.58 -1.73
N TRP A 205 -12.28 -8.87 -2.72
CA TRP A 205 -11.58 -7.86 -3.51
C TRP A 205 -12.53 -6.79 -4.10
N ASN A 206 -13.70 -7.17 -4.61
CA ASN A 206 -14.62 -6.20 -5.22
C ASN A 206 -15.43 -5.39 -4.17
N ASP A 207 -15.65 -5.95 -2.98
CA ASP A 207 -16.20 -5.17 -1.86
C ASP A 207 -15.18 -4.10 -1.41
N PHE A 208 -13.88 -4.43 -1.43
CA PHE A 208 -12.81 -3.45 -1.20
C PHE A 208 -12.84 -2.31 -2.24
N LEU A 209 -12.91 -2.62 -3.54
CA LEU A 209 -13.01 -1.58 -4.58
C LEU A 209 -14.21 -0.67 -4.37
N THR A 210 -15.35 -1.25 -3.98
CA THR A 210 -16.57 -0.49 -3.65
C THR A 210 -16.35 0.43 -2.45
N LEU A 211 -15.70 -0.07 -1.39
CA LEU A 211 -15.39 0.72 -0.19
C LEU A 211 -14.40 1.85 -0.48
N ALA A 212 -13.36 1.60 -1.27
CA ALA A 212 -12.38 2.59 -1.68
C ALA A 212 -13.03 3.73 -2.47
N ARG A 213 -13.86 3.39 -3.47
CA ARG A 213 -14.65 4.38 -4.23
C ARG A 213 -15.61 5.15 -3.35
N GLY A 214 -16.29 4.48 -2.42
CA GLY A 214 -17.17 5.11 -1.44
C GLY A 214 -16.46 6.05 -0.46
N ALA A 215 -15.15 5.87 -0.25
CA ALA A 215 -14.32 6.75 0.58
C ALA A 215 -13.75 7.96 -0.19
N GLY A 216 -13.91 8.02 -1.51
CA GLY A 216 -13.43 9.11 -2.37
C GLY A 216 -12.33 8.71 -3.36
N PHE A 217 -11.80 7.49 -3.30
CA PHE A 217 -10.79 7.01 -4.24
C PHE A 217 -11.45 6.44 -5.50
N ALA A 218 -11.64 7.31 -6.51
CA ALA A 218 -12.47 7.00 -7.69
C ALA A 218 -11.93 5.84 -8.55
N ASP A 219 -10.60 5.68 -8.62
CA ASP A 219 -9.93 4.70 -9.49
C ASP A 219 -8.79 3.96 -8.74
N PRO A 220 -9.13 2.94 -7.91
CA PRO A 220 -8.14 2.06 -7.28
C PRO A 220 -7.35 1.26 -8.32
N ARG A 221 -6.01 1.26 -8.21
CA ARG A 221 -5.13 0.49 -9.12
C ARG A 221 -4.38 -0.61 -8.40
N GLN A 222 -4.44 -1.83 -8.92
CA GLN A 222 -3.63 -2.94 -8.44
C GLN A 222 -2.23 -2.85 -9.02
N VAL A 223 -1.21 -2.84 -8.18
CA VAL A 223 0.19 -2.71 -8.60
C VAL A 223 0.83 -4.06 -8.84
N GLU A 224 0.59 -4.99 -7.92
CA GLU A 224 1.04 -6.37 -8.00
C GLU A 224 0.11 -7.22 -7.13
N ALA A 225 -0.01 -8.49 -7.49
CA ALA A 225 -0.73 -9.47 -6.71
C ALA A 225 0.00 -10.82 -6.76
N ARG A 226 -0.07 -11.56 -5.67
CA ARG A 226 0.43 -12.93 -5.58
C ARG A 226 -0.55 -13.83 -4.84
N PRO A 227 -0.73 -15.09 -5.26
CA PRO A 227 -1.45 -16.06 -4.46
C PRO A 227 -0.81 -16.23 -3.08
N LEU A 228 -1.64 -16.31 -2.04
CA LEU A 228 -1.22 -16.58 -0.67
C LEU A 228 -1.48 -18.05 -0.37
N THR A 229 -0.46 -18.76 0.13
CA THR A 229 -0.57 -20.16 0.53
C THR A 229 -0.54 -20.30 2.05
N ILE A 230 -1.40 -21.17 2.57
CA ILE A 230 -1.50 -21.41 4.01
C ILE A 230 -0.66 -22.65 4.32
N GLU A 231 0.48 -22.45 4.97
CA GLU A 231 1.45 -23.52 5.25
C GLU A 231 1.04 -24.41 6.45
N ASN A 232 -0.17 -24.19 6.97
CA ASN A 232 -0.81 -25.02 7.99
C ASN A 232 -2.02 -25.78 7.41
N PRO A 233 -1.93 -27.10 7.17
CA PRO A 233 -3.01 -27.89 6.59
C PRO A 233 -4.32 -27.85 7.38
N LYS A 234 -4.26 -27.66 8.71
CA LYS A 234 -5.46 -27.54 9.54
C LYS A 234 -6.16 -26.21 9.28
N LEU A 235 -5.42 -25.11 9.13
CA LEU A 235 -6.00 -23.82 8.81
C LEU A 235 -6.52 -23.79 7.37
N GLU A 236 -5.77 -24.36 6.44
CA GLU A 236 -6.18 -24.48 5.03
C GLU A 236 -7.54 -25.19 4.90
N GLN A 237 -7.72 -26.32 5.58
CA GLN A 237 -9.02 -27.03 5.61
C GLN A 237 -10.15 -26.21 6.23
N ARG A 238 -9.84 -25.36 7.21
CA ARG A 238 -10.84 -24.53 7.90
C ARG A 238 -11.34 -23.38 7.04
N VAL A 239 -10.47 -22.82 6.20
CA VAL A 239 -10.82 -21.68 5.33
C VAL A 239 -11.28 -22.11 3.93
N ALA A 240 -11.06 -23.37 3.55
CA ALA A 240 -11.57 -23.90 2.29
C ALA A 240 -13.09 -23.67 2.14
N PRO A 241 -13.59 -23.28 0.95
CA PRO A 241 -12.88 -23.19 -0.33
C PRO A 241 -12.35 -21.78 -0.66
N LEU A 242 -12.14 -20.91 0.33
CA LEU A 242 -11.64 -19.55 0.11
C LEU A 242 -10.24 -19.58 -0.49
N LYS A 243 -10.00 -18.70 -1.47
CA LYS A 243 -8.66 -18.41 -1.99
C LYS A 243 -8.26 -17.02 -1.55
N PHE A 244 -7.00 -16.87 -1.20
CA PHE A 244 -6.44 -15.60 -0.76
C PHE A 244 -5.34 -15.14 -1.71
N LEU A 245 -5.25 -13.83 -1.89
CA LEU A 245 -4.13 -13.17 -2.55
C LEU A 245 -3.59 -12.07 -1.64
N SER A 246 -2.29 -11.83 -1.72
CA SER A 246 -1.68 -10.59 -1.23
C SER A 246 -1.59 -9.66 -2.43
N ALA A 247 -2.19 -8.47 -2.32
CA ALA A 247 -2.12 -7.46 -3.38
C ALA A 247 -1.69 -6.11 -2.81
N THR A 248 -0.86 -5.44 -3.59
CA THR A 248 -0.52 -4.04 -3.39
C THR A 248 -1.45 -3.18 -4.24
N TYR A 249 -2.12 -2.23 -3.60
CA TYR A 249 -2.96 -1.24 -4.26
C TYR A 249 -2.39 0.15 -4.11
N ARG A 250 -2.68 0.98 -5.11
CA ARG A 250 -2.49 2.43 -5.04
C ARG A 250 -3.79 3.17 -5.30
N LEU A 251 -4.07 4.14 -4.43
CA LEU A 251 -5.29 4.95 -4.45
C LEU A 251 -4.89 6.43 -4.49
N PHE A 252 -5.08 7.10 -5.62
CA PHE A 252 -4.81 8.53 -5.74
C PHE A 252 -6.00 9.35 -5.25
N LYS A 253 -5.70 10.44 -4.53
CA LYS A 253 -6.67 11.50 -4.25
C LYS A 253 -6.60 12.54 -5.35
N LEU A 254 -7.50 12.39 -6.32
CA LEU A 254 -7.63 13.30 -7.46
C LEU A 254 -9.12 13.47 -7.78
N ALA A 255 -9.63 14.69 -7.64
CA ALA A 255 -11.05 14.98 -7.82
C ALA A 255 -11.54 14.81 -9.28
N GLY A 256 -10.62 14.87 -10.24
CA GLY A 256 -10.92 14.77 -11.67
C GLY A 256 -11.10 13.34 -12.19
N LEU A 257 -10.79 12.31 -11.40
CA LEU A 257 -10.83 10.92 -11.85
C LEU A 257 -12.27 10.43 -12.12
N GLU A 258 -12.43 9.78 -13.25
CA GLU A 258 -13.71 9.21 -13.69
C GLU A 258 -13.83 7.73 -13.26
N PRO A 259 -15.06 7.20 -13.09
CA PRO A 259 -15.24 5.81 -12.68
C PRO A 259 -14.81 4.79 -13.73
N ALA A 260 -14.75 5.21 -15.00
CA ALA A 260 -14.31 4.43 -16.15
C ALA A 260 -13.09 5.08 -16.81
N CYS A 261 -12.29 4.28 -17.53
CA CYS A 261 -11.17 4.81 -18.30
C CYS A 261 -11.66 5.41 -19.61
N GLU A 262 -11.76 6.73 -19.67
CA GLU A 262 -12.18 7.48 -20.86
C GLU A 262 -10.97 7.84 -21.74
N ASP A 263 -11.18 7.83 -23.06
CA ASP A 263 -10.19 8.13 -24.09
C ASP A 263 -10.32 9.58 -24.57
N PHE A 264 -9.22 10.33 -24.44
CA PHE A 264 -9.07 11.69 -24.96
C PHE A 264 -7.93 11.82 -25.98
N GLY A 265 -7.42 10.68 -26.49
CA GLY A 265 -6.29 10.63 -27.43
C GLY A 265 -4.96 11.04 -26.81
N GLN A 266 -4.81 10.78 -25.51
CA GLN A 266 -3.65 11.19 -24.73
C GLN A 266 -2.55 10.12 -24.76
N ALA A 267 -1.30 10.59 -24.60
CA ALA A 267 -0.15 9.74 -24.43
C ALA A 267 0.88 10.40 -23.51
N VAL A 268 1.77 9.59 -22.96
CA VAL A 268 2.88 10.03 -22.12
C VAL A 268 4.19 9.45 -22.60
N ILE A 269 5.31 10.09 -22.22
CA ILE A 269 6.66 9.55 -22.41
C ILE A 269 7.35 9.59 -21.06
N TYR A 270 7.78 8.43 -20.56
CA TYR A 270 8.58 8.37 -19.34
C TYR A 270 10.02 8.80 -19.63
N LYS A 271 10.58 9.69 -18.80
CA LYS A 271 11.92 10.25 -18.99
C LYS A 271 13.06 9.39 -18.43
N GLY A 272 12.77 8.32 -17.69
CA GLY A 272 13.81 7.50 -17.05
C GLY A 272 14.46 8.17 -15.84
N SER A 273 13.84 9.21 -15.27
CA SER A 273 14.46 10.05 -14.24
C SER A 273 14.12 9.67 -12.80
N ILE A 274 13.30 8.65 -12.57
CA ILE A 274 13.01 8.16 -11.22
C ILE A 274 14.16 7.23 -10.78
N PRO A 275 14.78 7.47 -9.61
CA PRO A 275 15.79 6.56 -9.06
C PRO A 275 15.29 5.12 -8.97
N HIS A 276 16.16 4.17 -9.27
CA HIS A 276 15.88 2.72 -9.31
C HIS A 276 14.87 2.27 -10.38
N ALA A 277 14.34 3.17 -11.21
CA ALA A 277 13.46 2.86 -12.33
C ALA A 277 13.92 3.52 -13.65
N PRO A 278 15.21 3.45 -14.05
CA PRO A 278 15.71 4.24 -15.19
C PRO A 278 15.25 3.74 -16.57
N HIS A 279 14.70 2.53 -16.66
CA HIS A 279 14.34 1.90 -17.93
C HIS A 279 12.83 1.75 -18.09
N VAL A 280 12.13 1.45 -17.00
CA VAL A 280 10.69 1.17 -17.01
C VAL A 280 10.08 1.77 -15.75
N PHE A 281 8.93 2.40 -15.90
CA PHE A 281 8.05 2.80 -14.81
C PHE A 281 6.78 1.96 -14.86
N ALA A 282 6.48 1.23 -13.78
CA ALA A 282 5.19 0.56 -13.61
C ALA A 282 4.29 1.45 -12.74
N LEU A 283 3.22 1.97 -13.31
CA LEU A 283 2.18 2.63 -12.53
C LEU A 283 1.34 1.57 -11.80
N ASP A 284 0.99 0.51 -12.49
CA ASP A 284 0.18 -0.59 -11.98
C ASP A 284 0.48 -1.85 -12.81
N ASP A 285 -0.27 -2.93 -12.61
CA ASP A 285 -0.05 -4.22 -13.27
C ASP A 285 -0.28 -4.22 -14.79
N HIS A 286 -0.84 -3.14 -15.37
CA HIS A 286 -1.13 -3.03 -16.81
C HIS A 286 -0.56 -1.77 -17.47
N HIS A 287 -0.03 -0.81 -16.71
CA HIS A 287 0.66 0.38 -17.21
C HIS A 287 2.17 0.30 -16.96
N VAL A 288 2.86 -0.47 -17.80
CA VAL A 288 4.32 -0.64 -17.79
C VAL A 288 4.94 0.21 -18.90
N ILE A 289 5.53 1.34 -18.53
CA ILE A 289 5.94 2.41 -19.45
C ILE A 289 7.47 2.42 -19.62
N GLU A 290 7.94 2.10 -20.82
CA GLU A 290 9.36 2.14 -21.17
C GLU A 290 9.86 3.59 -21.35
N THR A 291 11.11 3.82 -20.94
CA THR A 291 11.76 5.13 -21.05
C THR A 291 11.92 5.55 -22.51
N GLY A 292 11.52 6.79 -22.82
CA GLY A 292 11.61 7.37 -24.16
C GLY A 292 10.56 6.86 -25.16
N LYS A 293 9.70 5.91 -24.76
CA LYS A 293 8.64 5.36 -25.62
C LYS A 293 7.34 6.15 -25.40
N VAL A 294 6.68 6.50 -26.50
CA VAL A 294 5.31 7.05 -26.44
C VAL A 294 4.36 5.93 -26.00
N PHE A 295 3.62 6.19 -24.93
CA PHE A 295 2.68 5.24 -24.34
C PHE A 295 1.28 5.87 -24.28
N PRO A 296 0.29 5.38 -25.04
CA PRO A 296 -1.10 5.85 -24.98
C PRO A 296 -1.71 5.60 -23.60
N VAL A 297 -2.51 6.54 -23.10
CA VAL A 297 -3.15 6.45 -21.78
C VAL A 297 -4.56 6.99 -21.80
N CYS A 298 -5.41 6.48 -20.92
CA CYS A 298 -6.72 7.07 -20.63
C CYS A 298 -6.58 8.37 -19.82
N GLY A 299 -7.69 9.11 -19.70
CA GLY A 299 -7.76 10.36 -18.94
C GLY A 299 -7.32 10.21 -17.48
N ASN A 300 -7.76 9.15 -16.79
CA ASN A 300 -7.37 8.87 -15.41
C ASN A 300 -5.87 8.68 -15.25
N THR A 301 -5.27 7.79 -16.06
CA THR A 301 -3.83 7.53 -16.01
C THR A 301 -3.04 8.80 -16.34
N TRP A 302 -3.52 9.61 -17.29
CA TRP A 302 -2.90 10.90 -17.60
C TRP A 302 -2.89 11.83 -16.38
N MET A 303 -4.01 11.97 -15.66
CA MET A 303 -4.11 12.77 -14.44
C MET A 303 -3.24 12.21 -13.30
N MET A 304 -3.26 10.89 -13.07
CA MET A 304 -2.41 10.23 -12.07
C MET A 304 -0.91 10.50 -12.30
N LEU A 305 -0.49 10.67 -13.55
CA LEU A 305 0.89 11.02 -13.87
C LEU A 305 1.12 12.54 -13.85
N LYS A 306 0.16 13.35 -14.31
CA LYS A 306 0.33 14.80 -14.49
C LYS A 306 0.13 15.61 -13.22
N GLU A 307 -0.79 15.19 -12.37
CA GLU A 307 -1.28 15.96 -11.23
C GLU A 307 -0.75 15.44 -9.90
N THR A 308 0.29 14.62 -9.95
CA THR A 308 0.94 14.03 -8.77
C THR A 308 2.45 14.29 -8.84
N ARG A 309 3.18 13.80 -7.83
CA ARG A 309 4.65 13.87 -7.79
C ARG A 309 5.34 13.28 -9.02
N PHE A 310 4.66 12.45 -9.82
CA PHE A 310 5.23 11.87 -11.03
C PHE A 310 5.39 12.86 -12.19
N ALA A 311 4.74 14.03 -12.15
CA ALA A 311 4.64 14.95 -13.29
C ALA A 311 6.01 15.36 -13.88
N ALA A 312 7.01 15.57 -13.03
CA ALA A 312 8.35 15.96 -13.45
C ALA A 312 9.03 14.88 -14.32
N HIS A 313 8.65 13.62 -14.14
CA HIS A 313 9.25 12.44 -14.75
C HIS A 313 8.63 12.06 -16.10
N PHE A 314 7.60 12.78 -16.55
CA PHE A 314 6.88 12.48 -17.78
C PHE A 314 6.80 13.68 -18.73
N GLU A 315 6.75 13.39 -20.01
CA GLU A 315 6.25 14.29 -21.04
C GLU A 315 4.82 13.89 -21.38
N PHE A 316 4.00 14.88 -21.77
CA PHE A 316 2.56 14.69 -21.94
C PHE A 316 2.14 15.16 -23.33
N ILE A 317 1.36 14.33 -24.01
CA ILE A 317 0.85 14.56 -25.36
C ILE A 317 -0.68 14.53 -25.28
N GLY A 318 -1.32 15.47 -25.96
CA GLY A 318 -2.79 15.60 -25.98
C GLY A 318 -3.34 16.51 -24.89
N ASN A 319 -4.67 16.59 -24.82
CA ASN A 319 -5.45 17.38 -23.87
C ASN A 319 -6.88 16.79 -23.79
N PHE A 320 -7.74 17.36 -22.93
CA PHE A 320 -9.11 16.90 -22.73
C PHE A 320 -10.16 17.53 -23.67
N ASN A 321 -9.75 18.18 -24.77
CA ASN A 321 -10.68 18.93 -25.63
C ASN A 321 -11.58 18.05 -26.51
N THR A 322 -11.25 16.78 -26.71
CA THR A 322 -12.03 15.85 -27.55
C THR A 322 -12.08 14.49 -26.89
N HIS A 323 -13.30 14.00 -26.65
CA HIS A 323 -13.58 12.68 -26.09
C HIS A 323 -13.85 11.68 -27.21
N TYR A 324 -13.22 10.51 -27.14
CA TYR A 324 -13.30 9.45 -28.15
C TYR A 324 -14.07 8.21 -27.64
N GLY A 325 -14.60 8.23 -26.42
CA GLY A 325 -15.31 7.12 -25.78
C GLY A 325 -14.43 6.37 -24.80
N ILE A 326 -14.69 5.07 -24.62
CA ILE A 326 -13.97 4.22 -23.67
C ILE A 326 -12.58 3.88 -24.19
N PHE A 327 -11.56 4.04 -23.34
CA PHE A 327 -10.20 3.60 -23.61
C PHE A 327 -10.11 2.09 -23.48
N ALA A 328 -9.77 1.40 -24.57
CA ALA A 328 -9.68 -0.05 -24.59
C ALA A 328 -8.49 -0.56 -23.76
N GLY A 329 -8.70 -1.63 -22.98
CA GLY A 329 -7.62 -2.33 -22.27
C GLY A 329 -7.06 -1.63 -21.03
N CYS A 330 -7.75 -0.60 -20.51
CA CYS A 330 -7.47 -0.06 -19.18
C CYS A 330 -8.09 -1.00 -18.14
N GLY A 331 -7.28 -1.61 -17.28
CA GLY A 331 -7.60 -2.81 -16.50
C GLY A 331 -8.92 -2.77 -15.75
N GLY A 332 -9.51 -3.96 -15.57
CA GLY A 332 -10.78 -4.16 -14.87
C GLY A 332 -11.15 -5.63 -14.67
N GLU A 333 -10.20 -6.55 -14.87
CA GLU A 333 -10.40 -8.00 -14.70
C GLU A 333 -10.15 -8.41 -13.24
N SER A 334 -10.67 -9.58 -12.86
CA SER A 334 -10.55 -10.07 -11.49
C SER A 334 -9.08 -10.37 -11.17
N PRO A 335 -8.54 -9.94 -10.00
CA PRO A 335 -7.16 -10.24 -9.63
C PRO A 335 -6.89 -11.72 -9.35
N PHE A 336 -7.93 -12.56 -9.41
CA PHE A 336 -7.85 -14.01 -9.31
C PHE A 336 -7.83 -14.73 -10.66
N GLU A 337 -7.89 -14.01 -11.78
CA GLU A 337 -7.77 -14.56 -13.16
C GLU A 337 -6.30 -14.60 -13.62
N ILE A 338 -5.40 -15.05 -12.74
CA ILE A 338 -3.94 -15.09 -13.04
C ILE A 338 -3.59 -16.18 -14.08
N ASP A 339 -4.54 -17.01 -14.51
CA ASP A 339 -4.35 -17.96 -15.61
C ASP A 339 -5.66 -18.11 -16.42
N GLY A 340 -5.73 -17.49 -17.61
CA GLY A 340 -6.86 -17.67 -18.53
C GLY A 340 -6.84 -16.77 -19.78
N GLU A 341 -6.11 -17.20 -20.82
CA GLU A 341 -6.26 -16.77 -22.22
C GLU A 341 -6.02 -15.28 -22.53
N SER A 342 -4.74 -14.95 -22.74
CA SER A 342 -4.37 -13.92 -23.72
C SER A 342 -5.06 -14.20 -25.07
N ALA A 343 -6.10 -13.43 -25.38
CA ALA A 343 -6.56 -13.06 -26.71
C ALA A 343 -6.26 -14.06 -27.84
N ALA A 344 -6.99 -15.17 -27.90
CA ALA A 344 -7.22 -15.82 -29.19
C ALA A 344 -8.19 -14.95 -29.98
N THR A 345 -7.62 -14.18 -30.91
CA THR A 345 -8.31 -13.46 -31.97
C THR A 345 -9.20 -14.43 -32.76
N SER A 346 -10.50 -14.43 -32.45
CA SER A 346 -11.52 -15.01 -33.31
C SER A 346 -11.98 -13.94 -34.30
N CYS A 347 -11.24 -13.79 -35.41
CA CYS A 347 -11.82 -13.23 -36.63
C CYS A 347 -12.72 -14.30 -37.26
N CYS A 348 -14.02 -14.03 -37.33
CA CYS A 348 -14.96 -14.71 -38.22
C CYS A 348 -15.37 -13.77 -39.35
#